data_AF-A0A235F3W8-F1
#
_entry.id   AF-A0A235F3W8-F1
#
_cell.length_a   1.000
_cell.length_b   1.000
_cell.length_c   1.000
_cell.angle_alpha   90.00
_cell.angle_beta   90.00
_cell.angle_gamma   90.00
#
_symmetry.space_group_name_H-M   'P 1'
#
loop_
_entity.id
_entity.type
_entity.pdbx_description
1 polymer ?
#
loop_
_entity_poly.entity_id
_entity_poly.type
_entity_poly.pdbx_seq_one_letter_code
_entity_poly.pdbx_strand_id
1 'polypeptide(L)'
;MKYVIFLAGLAAVFLLAFLVSNDRKKIKYKPIVIMLVLQFIFTYILLNTSIGLTVIKAISTLFEKLLGYASDGVNFVFGGLANEAAMPFFLNV
;
A
#
# COMPACT_ATOMS: atom_id res chain seq x y z
N MET A 1 21.74 -11.98 5.71
CA MET A 1 21.63 -10.57 5.24
C MET A 1 20.20 -10.04 5.22
N LYS A 2 19.22 -10.74 4.62
CA LYS A 2 17.81 -10.28 4.56
C LYS A 2 17.20 -9.87 5.91
N TYR A 3 17.37 -10.70 6.95
CA TYR A 3 16.87 -10.40 8.31
C TYR A 3 17.58 -9.23 8.98
N VAL A 4 18.87 -9.04 8.69
CA VAL A 4 19.67 -7.91 9.23
C VAL A 4 19.17 -6.60 8.62
N ILE A 5 18.93 -6.57 7.31
CA ILE A 5 18.38 -5.42 6.60
C ILE A 5 16.97 -5.10 7.13
N PHE A 6 16.15 -6.11 7.36
CA PHE A 6 14.82 -5.94 7.94
C PHE A 6 14.87 -5.26 9.32
N LEU A 7 15.69 -5.79 10.24
CA LEU A 7 15.84 -5.20 11.58
C LEU A 7 16.45 -3.80 11.54
N ALA A 8 17.43 -3.57 10.66
CA ALA A 8 18.02 -2.24 10.45
C ALA A 8 16.99 -1.25 9.91
N GLY A 9 16.11 -1.67 8.98
CA GLY A 9 15.02 -0.85 8.48
C GLY A 9 14.01 -0.48 9.56
N LEU A 10 13.60 -1.45 10.39
CA LEU A 10 12.70 -1.19 11.51
C LEU A 10 13.31 -0.20 12.51
N ALA A 11 14.59 -0.39 12.85
CA ALA A 11 15.33 0.53 13.71
C ALA A 11 15.46 1.92 13.09
N ALA A 12 15.75 2.03 11.80
CA ALA A 12 15.87 3.30 11.09
C ALA A 12 14.55 4.09 11.12
N VAL A 13 13.42 3.44 10.81
CA VAL A 13 12.09 4.08 10.87
C VAL A 13 11.77 4.54 12.29
N PHE A 14 12.03 3.70 13.29
CA PHE A 14 11.82 4.07 14.68
C PHE A 14 12.71 5.26 15.10
N LEU A 15 13.99 5.28 14.72
CA LEU A 15 14.91 6.37 15.01
C LEU A 15 14.47 7.68 14.37
N LEU A 16 14.07 7.65 13.09
CA LEU A 16 13.56 8.84 12.39
C LEU A 16 12.30 9.39 13.08
N ALA A 17 11.35 8.51 13.42
CA ALA A 17 10.14 8.91 14.14
C ALA A 17 10.46 9.47 15.54
N PHE A 18 11.44 8.89 16.24
CA PHE A 18 11.90 9.34 17.55
C PHE A 18 12.57 10.72 17.49
N LEU A 19 13.38 10.99 16.47
CA LEU A 19 14.06 12.27 16.27
C LEU A 19 13.07 13.42 16.06
N VAL A 20 12.01 13.19 15.28
CA VAL A 20 10.97 14.19 14.98
C VAL A 20 9.89 14.27 16.07
N SER A 21 9.89 13.35 17.03
CA SER A 21 8.89 13.32 18.11
C SER A 21 8.97 14.54 19.02
N ASN A 22 7.82 15.18 19.25
CA ASN A 22 7.68 16.39 20.05
C ASN A 22 7.92 16.15 21.55
N ASP A 23 7.40 15.06 22.12
CA ASP A 23 7.54 14.72 23.54
C ASP A 23 8.05 13.28 23.71
N ARG A 24 9.37 13.13 23.58
CA ARG A 24 10.07 11.83 23.62
C ARG A 24 9.88 11.07 24.94
N LYS A 25 9.59 11.78 26.04
CA LYS A 25 9.40 11.18 27.36
C LYS A 25 8.02 10.56 27.53
N LYS A 26 7.03 11.00 26.75
CA LYS A 26 5.65 10.48 26.78
C LYS A 26 5.36 9.41 25.72
N ILE A 27 6.39 8.90 25.05
CA ILE A 27 6.23 7.81 24.08
C ILE A 27 5.68 6.58 24.79
N LYS A 28 4.49 6.16 24.39
CA LYS A 28 3.85 4.94 24.88
C LYS A 28 4.35 3.75 24.05
N TYR A 29 5.31 3.00 24.59
CA TYR A 29 5.90 1.85 23.90
C TYR A 29 4.91 0.69 23.70
N LYS A 30 3.95 0.50 24.61
CA LYS A 30 2.97 -0.59 24.52
C LYS A 30 2.14 -0.55 23.21
N PRO A 31 1.53 0.58 22.81
CA PRO A 31 0.89 0.71 21.50
C PRO A 31 1.81 0.41 20.31
N ILE A 32 3.08 0.82 20.35
CA ILE A 32 4.04 0.59 19.26
C ILE A 32 4.29 -0.90 19.10
N VAL A 33 4.52 -1.62 20.20
CA VAL A 33 4.73 -3.08 20.15
C VAL A 33 3.46 -3.79 19.67
N ILE A 34 2.27 -3.39 20.14
CA ILE A 34 1.00 -3.96 19.67
C ILE A 34 0.83 -3.75 18.17
N MET A 35 1.13 -2.55 17.67
CA MET A 35 1.07 -2.23 16.24
C MET A 35 2.00 -3.15 15.43
N LEU A 36 3.25 -3.34 15.87
CA LEU A 36 4.20 -4.21 15.18
C LEU A 36 3.75 -5.67 15.16
N VAL A 37 3.25 -6.17 16.29
CA VAL A 37 2.71 -7.55 16.37
C VAL A 37 1.53 -7.72 15.43
N LEU A 38 0.58 -6.78 15.43
CA LEU A 38 -0.55 -6.81 14.50
C LEU A 38 -0.08 -6.75 13.05
N GLN A 39 0.88 -5.88 12.71
CA GLN A 39 1.44 -5.80 11.36
C GLN A 39 2.05 -7.13 10.91
N PHE A 40 2.80 -7.82 11.76
CA PHE A 40 3.35 -9.13 11.42
C PHE A 40 2.27 -10.19 11.23
N ILE A 41 1.27 -10.21 12.11
CA ILE A 41 0.13 -11.12 12.00
C ILE A 41 -0.62 -10.87 10.68
N PHE A 42 -0.98 -9.62 10.40
CA PHE A 42 -1.68 -9.27 9.16
C PHE A 42 -0.83 -9.55 7.92
N THR A 43 0.45 -9.19 7.93
CA THR A 43 1.35 -9.46 6.79
C THR A 43 1.45 -10.95 6.53
N TYR A 44 1.60 -11.77 7.57
CA TYR A 44 1.67 -13.22 7.43
C TYR A 44 0.34 -13.78 6.91
N ILE A 45 -0.79 -13.40 7.50
CA ILE A 45 -2.12 -13.87 7.08
C ILE A 45 -2.37 -13.47 5.63
N LEU A 46 -2.16 -12.20 5.28
CA LEU A 46 -2.50 -11.67 3.97
C LEU A 46 -1.55 -12.16 2.87
N LEU A 47 -0.24 -12.21 3.11
CA LEU A 47 0.75 -12.51 2.07
C LEU A 47 1.22 -13.96 2.02
N ASN A 48 1.06 -14.73 3.11
CA ASN A 48 1.60 -16.09 3.22
C ASN A 48 0.52 -17.18 3.34
N THR A 49 -0.77 -16.84 3.37
CA THR A 49 -1.87 -17.82 3.43
C THR A 49 -2.74 -17.78 2.18
N SER A 50 -3.36 -18.92 1.85
CA SER A 50 -4.30 -19.03 0.72
C SER A 50 -5.57 -18.19 0.92
N ILE A 51 -6.05 -18.09 2.16
CA ILE A 51 -7.20 -17.25 2.52
C ILE A 51 -6.85 -15.77 2.29
N GLY A 52 -5.69 -15.32 2.78
CA GLY A 52 -5.20 -13.95 2.58
C GLY A 52 -5.06 -13.57 1.11
N LEU A 53 -4.48 -14.48 0.30
CA LEU A 53 -4.39 -14.30 -1.14
C LEU A 53 -5.76 -14.15 -1.80
N THR A 54 -6.75 -14.93 -1.36
CA THR A 54 -8.13 -14.88 -1.89
C THR A 54 -8.77 -13.53 -1.56
N VAL A 55 -8.60 -13.05 -0.32
CA VAL A 55 -9.12 -11.74 0.11
C VAL A 55 -8.48 -10.61 -0.70
N ILE A 56 -7.15 -10.58 -0.83
CA ILE A 56 -6.46 -9.55 -1.63
C ILE A 56 -6.93 -9.59 -3.08
N LYS A 57 -7.01 -10.78 -3.69
CA LYS A 57 -7.49 -10.92 -5.08
C LYS A 57 -8.92 -10.42 -5.24
N ALA A 58 -9.81 -10.71 -4.30
CA ALA A 58 -11.19 -10.22 -4.37
C ALA A 58 -11.25 -8.69 -4.37
N ILE A 59 -10.42 -8.04 -3.53
CA ILE A 59 -10.31 -6.58 -3.49
C ILE A 59 -9.70 -6.06 -4.79
N SER A 60 -8.61 -6.65 -5.28
CA SER A 60 -7.96 -6.27 -6.54
C SER A 60 -8.93 -6.35 -7.72
N THR A 61 -9.67 -7.45 -7.87
CA THR A 61 -10.66 -7.62 -8.95
C THR A 61 -11.83 -6.64 -8.82
N LEU A 62 -12.22 -6.26 -7.60
CA LEU A 62 -13.21 -5.20 -7.42
C LEU A 62 -12.69 -3.86 -7.95
N PHE A 63 -11.46 -3.49 -7.58
CA PHE A 63 -10.83 -2.26 -8.07
C PHE A 63 -10.62 -2.28 -9.58
N GLU A 64 -10.21 -3.41 -10.16
CA GLU A 64 -10.11 -3.58 -11.62
C GLU A 64 -11.44 -3.30 -12.32
N LYS A 65 -12.57 -3.78 -11.78
CA LYS A 65 -13.90 -3.48 -12.32
C LYS A 65 -14.25 -2.00 -12.21
N LEU A 66 -13.97 -1.37 -11.06
CA LEU A 66 -14.22 0.06 -10.87
C LEU A 66 -13.40 0.91 -11.84
N LEU A 67 -12.12 0.56 -12.03
CA LEU A 67 -11.25 1.20 -13.02
C LEU A 67 -11.72 0.96 -14.45
N GLY A 68 -12.28 -0.22 -14.75
CA GLY A 68 -12.92 -0.49 -16.04
C GLY A 68 -14.07 0.47 -16.32
N TYR A 69 -14.99 0.67 -15.37
CA TYR A 69 -16.07 1.64 -15.53
C TYR A 69 -15.57 3.09 -15.67
N ALA A 70 -14.50 3.44 -14.95
CA ALA A 70 -13.86 4.76 -15.10
C ALA A 70 -13.26 4.92 -16.50
N SER A 71 -12.59 3.89 -17.02
CA SER A 71 -12.00 3.87 -18.37
C SER A 71 -13.07 4.02 -19.45
N ASP A 72 -14.20 3.33 -19.33
CA ASP A 72 -15.33 3.49 -20.25
C ASP A 72 -15.86 4.94 -20.27
N GLY A 73 -15.93 5.60 -19.10
CA GLY A 73 -16.28 7.02 -18.99
C GLY A 73 -15.26 7.95 -19.66
N VAL A 74 -13.96 7.69 -19.47
CA VAL A 74 -12.89 8.45 -20.14
C VAL A 74 -12.97 8.27 -21.66
N ASN A 75 -13.18 7.04 -22.14
CA ASN A 75 -13.34 6.73 -23.55
C ASN A 75 -14.58 7.40 -24.15
N PHE A 76 -15.69 7.48 -23.41
CA PHE A 76 -16.89 8.20 -23.84
C PHE A 76 -16.62 9.70 -24.08
N VAL A 77 -15.87 10.35 -23.19
CA VAL A 77 -15.61 11.80 -23.28
C VAL A 77 -14.43 12.12 -24.22
N PHE A 78 -13.39 11.29 -24.22
CA PHE A 78 -12.09 11.59 -24.81
C PHE A 78 -11.57 10.53 -25.81
N GLY A 79 -12.37 9.52 -26.19
CA GLY A 79 -11.92 8.40 -27.02
C GLY A 79 -11.30 8.78 -28.37
N GLY A 80 -11.62 9.95 -28.92
CA GLY A 80 -10.97 10.49 -30.12
C GLY A 80 -9.63 11.22 -29.88
N LEU A 81 -9.38 11.67 -28.64
CA LEU A 81 -8.15 12.33 -28.18
C LEU A 81 -7.17 11.34 -27.55
N ALA A 82 -7.66 10.20 -27.06
CA ALA A 82 -6.88 9.06 -26.57
C ALA A 82 -6.36 8.17 -27.73
N ASN A 83 -6.25 8.71 -28.94
CA ASN A 83 -5.75 7.98 -30.10
C ASN A 83 -4.31 7.50 -29.83
N GLU A 84 -4.02 6.24 -30.16
CA GLU A 84 -2.87 5.46 -29.69
C GLU A 84 -1.49 6.13 -29.92
N ALA A 85 -1.39 7.03 -30.88
CA ALA A 85 -0.14 7.70 -31.23
C ALA A 85 0.32 8.77 -30.22
N ALA A 86 -0.58 9.32 -29.40
CA ALA A 86 -0.26 10.46 -28.52
C ALA A 86 -0.15 10.08 -27.03
N MET A 87 -0.69 8.92 -26.61
CA MET A 87 -0.78 8.44 -25.21
C MET A 87 -0.74 9.59 -24.17
N PRO A 88 -1.74 10.49 -24.17
CA PRO A 88 -1.71 11.66 -23.31
C PRO A 88 -1.74 11.24 -21.83
N PHE A 89 -0.68 11.57 -21.11
CA PHE A 89 -0.46 11.18 -19.70
C PHE A 89 -1.69 11.43 -18.82
N PHE A 90 -2.37 12.56 -18.98
CA PHE A 90 -3.52 12.95 -18.15
C PHE A 90 -4.79 12.12 -18.38
N LEU A 91 -4.87 11.31 -19.45
CA LEU A 91 -6.02 10.47 -19.76
C LEU A 91 -5.82 8.99 -19.42
N ASN A 92 -4.58 8.56 -19.12
CA ASN A 92 -4.19 7.15 -18.98
C ASN A 92 -3.57 6.77 -17.61
N VAL A 93 -3.53 7.69 -16.65
CA VAL A 93 -2.99 7.45 -15.28
C VAL A 93 -4.02 6.86 -14.35
#